data_AF-A0A7C8EZG2-F1
#
_entry.id   AF-A0A7C8EZG2-F1
#
_cell.length_a   1.000
_cell.length_b   1.000
_cell.length_c   1.000
_cell.angle_alpha   90.00
_cell.angle_beta   90.00
_cell.angle_gamma   90.00
#
_symmetry.space_group_name_H-M   'P 1'
#
loop_
_entity.id
_entity.type
_entity.pdbx_description
1 polymer ?
#
loop_
_entity_poly.entity_id
_entity_poly.type
_entity_poly.pdbx_seq_one_letter_code
_entity_poly.pdbx_strand_id
1 'polypeptide(L)'
;MSLSEDRISTIAHEVIEHIWRADLADLGDERRSLMRVKQTLEAFFGSMEEIEAAVQAKLRNKAPGSRDYEALYQKFYHDEMARRGV
;
A
#
# COMPACT_ATOMS: atom_id res chain seq x y z
N MET A 1 -9.36 -0.47 1.15
CA MET A 1 -9.57 -0.16 2.58
C MET A 1 -8.71 1.07 2.80
N SER A 2 -9.30 2.25 2.78
CA SER A 2 -8.49 3.47 2.78
C SER A 2 -8.00 3.71 4.21
N LEU A 3 -6.68 3.79 4.40
CA LEU A 3 -6.13 4.24 5.66
C LEU A 3 -6.61 5.68 5.90
N SER A 4 -7.03 6.00 7.13
CA SER A 4 -7.37 7.39 7.46
C SER A 4 -6.12 8.26 7.49
N GLU A 5 -6.28 9.55 7.24
CA GLU A 5 -5.19 10.54 7.31
C GLU A 5 -4.47 10.48 8.68
N ASP A 6 -5.23 10.32 9.77
CA ASP A 6 -4.68 10.16 11.12
C ASP A 6 -3.76 8.94 11.21
N ARG A 7 -4.15 7.79 10.63
CA ARG A 7 -3.32 6.58 10.63
C ARG A 7 -2.07 6.75 9.80
N ILE A 8 -2.18 7.38 8.63
CA ILE A 8 -1.02 7.70 7.79
C ILE A 8 -0.06 8.61 8.56
N SER A 9 -0.59 9.60 9.28
CA SER A 9 0.20 10.49 10.12
C SER A 9 0.91 9.72 11.24
N THR A 10 0.22 8.83 11.96
CA THR A 10 0.84 8.00 13.01
C THR A 10 1.99 7.17 12.46
N ILE A 11 1.77 6.42 11.38
CA ILE A 11 2.79 5.56 10.77
C ILE A 11 3.97 6.39 10.26
N ALA A 12 3.71 7.55 9.68
CA ALA A 12 4.78 8.42 9.19
C ALA A 12 5.71 8.88 10.31
N HIS A 13 5.18 9.22 11.49
CA HIS A 13 6.02 9.56 12.64
C HIS A 13 6.81 8.35 13.16
N GLU A 14 6.19 7.16 13.22
CA GLU A 14 6.89 5.94 13.62
C GLU A 14 8.06 5.59 12.68
N VAL A 15 7.85 5.75 11.37
CA VAL A 15 8.91 5.54 10.36
C VAL A 15 10.06 6.51 10.57
N ILE A 16 9.77 7.81 10.73
CA ILE A 16 10.80 8.83 10.97
C ILE A 16 11.56 8.54 12.26
N GLU A 17 10.87 8.23 13.36
CA GLU A 17 11.51 7.85 14.62
C GLU A 17 12.42 6.62 14.46
N HIS A 18 11.97 5.61 13.71
CA HIS A 18 12.76 4.41 13.50
C HIS A 18 14.03 4.68 12.68
N ILE A 19 13.96 5.50 11.64
CA ILE A 19 15.12 5.93 10.84
C ILE A 19 16.18 6.58 11.73
N TRP A 20 15.75 7.47 12.63
CA TRP A 20 16.64 8.10 13.61
C TRP A 20 17.23 7.11 14.61
N ARG A 21 16.39 6.29 15.25
CA ARG A 21 16.82 5.36 16.32
C ARG A 21 17.76 4.27 15.81
N ALA A 22 17.58 3.84 14.56
CA ALA A 22 18.41 2.82 13.93
C ALA A 22 19.61 3.41 13.16
N ASP A 23 19.83 4.72 13.24
CA ASP A 23 20.94 5.43 12.57
C ASP A 23 21.01 5.12 11.06
N LEU A 24 19.84 5.06 10.41
CA LEU A 24 19.74 4.67 9.00
C LEU A 24 20.05 5.83 8.06
N ALA A 25 19.70 7.06 8.47
CA ALA A 25 19.94 8.28 7.69
C ALA A 25 19.79 9.54 8.55
N ASP A 26 20.56 10.58 8.23
CA ASP A 26 20.39 11.93 8.79
C ASP A 26 19.24 12.66 8.08
N LEU A 27 18.13 12.86 8.79
CA LEU A 27 16.97 13.57 8.28
C LEU A 27 17.10 15.07 8.52
N GLY A 28 17.80 15.78 7.62
CA GLY A 28 18.12 17.20 7.79
C GLY A 28 16.89 18.13 7.95
N ASP A 29 15.87 17.97 7.11
CA ASP A 29 14.59 18.71 7.22
C ASP A 29 13.49 17.72 7.62
N GLU A 30 13.23 17.62 8.93
CA GLU A 30 12.28 16.68 9.50
C GLU A 30 10.86 16.89 8.95
N ARG A 31 10.41 18.14 8.78
CA ARG A 31 9.07 18.44 8.25
C ARG A 31 8.91 17.96 6.82
N ARG A 32 9.92 18.22 5.98
CA ARG A 32 9.92 17.76 4.59
C ARG A 32 10.02 16.23 4.52
N SER A 33 10.82 15.62 5.38
CA SER A 33 10.97 14.17 5.46
C SER A 33 9.66 13.51 5.85
N LEU A 34 8.99 14.02 6.90
CA LEU A 34 7.69 13.55 7.32
C LEU A 34 6.63 13.68 6.21
N MET A 35 6.58 14.83 5.53
CA MET A 35 5.68 15.04 4.38
C MET A 35 5.94 14.02 3.28
N ARG A 36 7.21 13.75 2.96
CA ARG A 36 7.58 12.78 1.93
C ARG A 36 7.19 11.36 2.31
N VAL A 37 7.34 10.97 3.58
CA VAL A 37 6.89 9.67 4.07
C VAL A 37 5.37 9.56 3.96
N LYS A 38 4.60 10.57 4.37
CA LYS A 38 3.13 10.58 4.23
C LYS A 38 2.69 10.40 2.77
N GLN A 39 3.25 11.18 1.85
CA GLN A 39 2.97 11.06 0.41
C GLN A 39 3.31 9.67 -0.14
N THR A 40 4.40 9.07 0.34
CA THR A 40 4.81 7.73 -0.07
C THR A 40 3.82 6.67 0.43
N LEU A 41 3.37 6.78 1.68
CA LEU A 41 2.35 5.89 2.25
C LEU A 41 1.02 6.03 1.50
N GLU A 42 0.56 7.25 1.24
CA GLU A 42 -0.65 7.53 0.45
C GLU A 42 -0.57 6.89 -0.94
N ALA A 43 0.53 7.10 -1.65
CA ALA A 43 0.74 6.51 -2.98
C ALA A 43 0.77 4.98 -2.92
N PHE A 44 1.45 4.40 -1.93
CA PHE A 44 1.51 2.96 -1.74
C PHE A 44 0.12 2.35 -1.50
N PHE A 45 -0.62 2.86 -0.51
CA PHE A 45 -1.96 2.33 -0.22
C PHE A 45 -2.94 2.60 -1.37
N GLY A 46 -2.85 3.76 -2.03
CA GLY A 46 -3.64 4.04 -3.22
C GLY A 46 -3.40 3.01 -4.34
N SER A 47 -2.14 2.63 -4.58
CA SER A 47 -1.81 1.60 -5.57
C SER A 47 -2.42 0.23 -5.22
N MET A 48 -2.45 -0.12 -3.93
CA MET A 48 -3.08 -1.36 -3.46
C MET A 48 -4.59 -1.34 -3.66
N GLU A 49 -5.25 -0.20 -3.47
CA GLU A 49 -6.68 -0.07 -3.75
C GLU A 49 -7.00 -0.20 -5.24
N GLU A 50 -6.16 0.36 -6.11
CA GLU A 50 -6.30 0.19 -7.55
C GLU A 50 -6.08 -1.26 -8.01
N ILE A 51 -5.13 -1.97 -7.38
CA ILE A 51 -4.91 -3.40 -7.62
C ILE A 51 -6.17 -4.17 -7.21
N GLU A 52 -6.67 -3.95 -5.99
CA GLU A 52 -7.88 -4.62 -5.50
C GLU A 52 -9.08 -4.35 -6.41
N ALA A 53 -9.32 -3.10 -6.79
CA ALA A 53 -10.39 -2.74 -7.71
C ALA A 53 -10.26 -3.44 -9.08
N ALA A 54 -9.05 -3.55 -9.62
CA ALA A 54 -8.80 -4.26 -10.87
C ALA A 54 -9.02 -5.78 -10.75
N VAL A 55 -8.62 -6.39 -9.63
CA VAL A 55 -8.87 -7.81 -9.35
C VAL A 55 -10.36 -8.08 -9.20
N GLN A 56 -11.08 -7.25 -8.44
CA GLN A 56 -12.54 -7.37 -8.27
C GLN A 56 -13.27 -7.21 -9.61
N ALA A 57 -12.83 -6.30 -10.48
CA ALA A 57 -13.38 -6.17 -11.83
C ALA A 57 -13.19 -7.44 -12.68
N LYS A 58 -12.05 -8.13 -12.55
CA LYS A 58 -11.77 -9.42 -13.21
C LYS A 58 -12.59 -10.57 -12.62
N LEU A 59 -12.90 -10.52 -11.32
CA LEU A 59 -13.66 -11.55 -10.61
C LEU A 59 -15.17 -11.34 -10.62
N ARG A 60 -15.69 -10.23 -11.17
CA ARG A 60 -17.12 -9.86 -11.15
C ARG A 60 -18.09 -10.97 -11.57
N ASN A 61 -17.67 -11.88 -12.45
CA ASN A 61 -18.49 -13.00 -12.94
C ASN A 61 -18.27 -14.32 -12.18
N LYS A 62 -17.50 -14.32 -11.10
CA LYS A 62 -17.18 -15.51 -10.29
C LYS A 62 -17.84 -15.38 -8.92
N ALA A 63 -18.49 -16.45 -8.47
CA ALA A 63 -19.08 -16.49 -7.14
C ALA A 63 -17.96 -16.53 -6.08
N PRO A 64 -17.99 -15.62 -5.09
CA PRO A 64 -17.14 -15.71 -3.91
C PRO A 64 -17.31 -17.08 -3.23
N GLY A 65 -16.21 -17.76 -2.90
CA GLY A 65 -16.24 -19.09 -2.29
C GLY A 65 -16.34 -20.27 -3.27
N SER A 66 -16.35 -20.02 -4.59
CA SER A 66 -16.14 -21.10 -5.55
C SER A 66 -14.72 -21.69 -5.42
N ARG A 67 -14.56 -22.97 -5.75
CA ARG A 67 -13.32 -23.72 -5.58
C ARG A 67 -12.10 -23.05 -6.22
N ASP A 68 -12.31 -22.32 -7.32
CA ASP A 68 -11.24 -21.65 -8.07
C ASP A 68 -11.14 -20.15 -7.76
N TYR A 69 -12.05 -19.59 -6.97
CA TYR A 69 -12.10 -18.15 -6.69
C TYR A 69 -10.80 -17.65 -6.06
N GLU A 70 -10.33 -18.35 -5.02
CA GLU A 70 -9.12 -17.98 -4.30
C GLU A 70 -7.88 -18.07 -5.20
N ALA A 71 -7.76 -19.15 -5.99
CA ALA A 71 -6.65 -19.33 -6.91
C ALA A 71 -6.61 -18.23 -7.99
N LEU A 72 -7.77 -17.82 -8.51
CA LEU A 72 -7.88 -16.74 -9.48
C LEU A 72 -7.61 -15.37 -8.85
N TYR A 73 -8.08 -15.13 -7.62
CA TYR A 73 -7.79 -13.91 -6.88
C TYR A 73 -6.28 -13.73 -6.70
N GLN A 74 -5.60 -14.74 -6.15
CA GLN A 74 -4.14 -14.71 -5.94
C GLN A 74 -3.38 -14.47 -7.24
N LYS A 75 -3.78 -15.16 -8.33
CA LYS A 75 -3.17 -14.98 -9.64
C LYS A 75 -3.35 -13.54 -10.15
N PHE A 76 -4.57 -13.04 -10.18
CA PHE A 76 -4.85 -11.70 -10.70
C PHE A 76 -4.20 -10.61 -9.86
N TYR A 77 -4.16 -10.79 -8.54
CA TYR A 77 -3.48 -9.88 -7.63
C TYR A 77 -1.98 -9.82 -7.93
N HIS A 78 -1.33 -10.98 -8.09
CA HIS A 78 0.07 -11.06 -8.49
C HIS A 78 0.35 -10.42 -9.86
N ASP A 79 -0.49 -10.71 -10.86
CA ASP A 79 -0.38 -10.11 -12.20
C ASP A 79 -0.50 -8.57 -12.14
N GLU A 80 -1.43 -8.05 -11.33
CA GLU A 80 -1.67 -6.61 -11.17
C GLU A 80 -0.57 -5.89 -10.38
N MET A 81 0.07 -6.55 -9.40
CA MET A 81 1.26 -6.05 -8.70
C MET A 81 2.44 -5.95 -9.67
N ALA A 82 2.75 -7.05 -10.37
CA ALA A 82 3.84 -7.10 -11.34
C ALA A 82 3.70 -6.04 -12.44
N ARG A 83 2.46 -5.80 -12.92
CA ARG A 83 2.18 -4.78 -13.93
C ARG A 83 2.42 -3.35 -13.44
N ARG A 84 2.22 -3.09 -12.15
CA ARG A 84 2.39 -1.75 -11.54
C ARG A 84 3.78 -1.51 -10.96
N GLY A 85 4.62 -2.54 -10.91
CA GLY A 85 5.97 -2.44 -10.34
C GLY A 85 5.97 -2.28 -8.83
N VAL A 86 4.93 -2.80 -8.17
CA VAL A 86 4.77 -2.85 -6.71
C VAL A 86 5.15 -4.24 -6.22
#